data_AF-A0A821LBP9-F1
#
_entry.id   AF-A0A821LBP9-F1
#
_cell.length_a   1.000
_cell.length_b   1.000
_cell.length_c   1.000
_cell.angle_alpha   90.00
_cell.angle_beta   90.00
_cell.angle_gamma   90.00
#
_symmetry.space_group_name_H-M   'P 1'
#
loop_
_entity.id
_entity.type
_entity.pdbx_description
1 polymer ?
#
loop_
_entity_poly.entity_id
_entity_poly.type
_entity_poly.pdbx_seq_one_letter_code
_entity_poly.pdbx_strand_id
1 'polypeptide(L)'
;MDRLYLFWFVTILIIQTIIFSKVVETSRVKKSVQPINALIIVDVQNCFINGNLSLSKSSAGQDGAEVIPIINNLIHTIPFDVIVYTHDWHPWNHISFFENLHFRRQYLAGDQNRTIKMFDKVTYFGPK
;
A
#
# COMPACT_ATOMS: atom_id res chain seq x y z
N MET A 1 -55.85 -7.28 25.48
CA MET A 1 -54.81 -7.51 24.44
C MET A 1 -55.28 -6.99 23.06
N ASP A 2 -55.95 -5.84 23.08
CA ASP A 2 -55.51 -4.55 22.54
C ASP A 2 -55.08 -4.52 21.07
N ARG A 3 -56.03 -4.09 20.24
CA ARG A 3 -55.91 -3.72 18.81
C ARG A 3 -54.83 -2.65 18.51
N LEU A 4 -54.15 -2.13 19.53
CA LEU A 4 -53.01 -1.22 19.40
C LEU A 4 -51.70 -1.94 19.00
N TYR A 5 -51.54 -3.22 19.34
CA TYR A 5 -50.35 -3.99 18.96
C TYR A 5 -50.30 -4.33 17.46
N LEU A 6 -51.46 -4.57 16.85
CA LEU A 6 -51.53 -4.90 15.42
C LEU A 6 -51.19 -3.68 14.54
N PHE A 7 -51.53 -2.48 15.00
CA PHE A 7 -51.23 -1.25 14.25
C PHE A 7 -49.73 -0.95 14.24
N TRP A 8 -49.04 -1.17 15.38
CA TRP A 8 -47.60 -0.96 15.49
C TRP A 8 -46.78 -1.96 14.65
N PHE A 9 -47.18 -3.24 14.63
CA PHE A 9 -46.50 -4.26 13.83
C PHE A 9 -46.66 -4.05 12.32
N VAL A 10 -47.85 -3.65 11.85
CA VAL A 10 -48.08 -3.40 10.41
C VAL A 10 -47.30 -2.17 9.93
N THR A 11 -47.17 -1.11 10.75
CA THR A 11 -46.35 0.06 10.38
C THR A 11 -44.86 -0.23 10.33
N ILE A 12 -44.33 -1.06 11.24
CA ILE A 12 -42.90 -1.43 11.23
C ILE A 12 -42.58 -2.29 10.00
N LEU A 13 -43.44 -3.26 9.65
CA LEU A 13 -43.24 -4.10 8.47
C LEU A 13 -43.22 -3.27 7.19
N ILE A 14 -44.16 -2.32 7.03
CA ILE A 14 -44.24 -1.46 5.84
C ILE A 14 -43.00 -0.57 5.72
N ILE A 15 -42.50 -0.01 6.82
CA ILE A 15 -41.27 0.81 6.82
C ILE A 15 -40.06 -0.06 6.45
N GLN A 16 -39.96 -1.28 6.97
CA GLN A 16 -38.86 -2.20 6.64
C GLN A 16 -38.91 -2.61 5.16
N THR A 17 -40.08 -2.89 4.60
CA THR A 17 -40.25 -3.21 3.16
C THR A 17 -39.94 -2.01 2.25
N ILE A 18 -40.30 -0.79 2.66
CA ILE A 18 -39.99 0.44 1.90
C ILE A 18 -38.49 0.75 1.93
N ILE A 19 -37.83 0.61 3.08
CA ILE A 19 -36.38 0.79 3.21
C ILE A 19 -35.63 -0.27 2.40
N PHE A 20 -36.07 -1.53 2.45
CA PHE A 20 -35.47 -2.61 1.65
C PHE A 20 -35.70 -2.38 0.14
N SER A 21 -36.88 -1.90 -0.27
CA SER A 21 -37.14 -1.54 -1.67
C SER A 21 -36.25 -0.38 -2.14
N LYS A 22 -36.05 0.66 -1.32
CA LYS A 22 -35.16 1.79 -1.66
C LYS A 22 -33.68 1.40 -1.75
N VAL A 23 -33.21 0.49 -0.89
CA VAL A 23 -31.84 -0.06 -0.96
C VAL A 23 -31.67 -0.97 -2.20
N VAL A 24 -32.73 -1.67 -2.62
CA VAL A 24 -32.71 -2.46 -3.85
C VAL A 24 -32.85 -1.58 -5.09
N GLU A 25 -33.53 -0.43 -5.03
CA GLU A 25 -33.75 0.48 -6.17
C GLU A 25 -32.54 1.37 -6.52
N THR A 26 -31.49 1.41 -5.68
CA THR A 26 -30.19 1.96 -6.08
C THR A 26 -29.41 1.08 -7.07
N SER A 27 -30.00 -0.01 -7.54
CA SER A 27 -29.43 -0.91 -8.57
C SER A 27 -29.47 -0.38 -10.01
N ARG A 28 -29.73 0.93 -10.23
CA ARG A 28 -29.79 1.54 -11.57
C ARG A 28 -28.66 2.51 -11.90
N VAL A 29 -27.46 2.28 -11.35
CA VAL A 29 -26.25 2.70 -12.08
C VAL A 29 -26.00 1.63 -13.14
N LYS A 30 -26.07 2.00 -14.42
CA LYS A 30 -25.62 1.14 -15.53
C LYS A 30 -24.23 0.62 -15.19
N LYS A 31 -24.12 -0.66 -14.87
CA LYS A 31 -22.86 -1.39 -14.67
C LYS A 31 -22.15 -1.52 -16.02
N SER A 32 -21.66 -0.40 -16.56
CA SER A 32 -20.94 -0.38 -17.84
C SER A 32 -19.44 -0.61 -17.66
N VAL A 33 -18.96 -0.61 -16.42
CA VAL A 33 -17.57 -0.92 -16.07
C VAL A 33 -17.60 -1.84 -14.85
N GLN A 34 -16.97 -3.01 -14.97
CA GLN A 34 -16.60 -3.82 -13.80
C GLN A 34 -15.26 -3.24 -13.31
N PRO A 35 -15.20 -2.63 -12.11
CA PRO A 35 -13.94 -2.11 -11.60
C PRO A 35 -12.97 -3.28 -11.36
N ILE A 36 -11.73 -3.11 -11.79
CA ILE A 36 -10.63 -4.04 -11.50
C ILE A 36 -10.08 -3.70 -10.11
N ASN A 37 -10.11 -4.67 -9.21
CA ASN A 37 -9.54 -4.57 -7.88
C ASN A 37 -8.10 -5.11 -7.91
N ALA A 38 -7.14 -4.27 -7.53
CA ALA A 38 -5.73 -4.65 -7.50
C ALA A 38 -5.16 -4.58 -6.07
N LEU A 39 -4.34 -5.56 -5.71
CA LEU A 39 -3.49 -5.54 -4.52
C LEU A 39 -2.03 -5.35 -4.96
N ILE A 40 -1.37 -4.30 -4.47
CA ILE A 40 0.05 -4.06 -4.71
C ILE A 40 0.82 -4.29 -3.41
N ILE A 41 1.73 -5.25 -3.43
CA ILE A 41 2.57 -5.65 -2.31
C ILE A 41 3.95 -5.04 -2.54
N VAL A 42 4.25 -4.00 -1.77
CA VAL A 42 5.42 -3.16 -1.99
C VAL A 42 6.59 -3.62 -1.12
N ASP A 43 7.67 -4.05 -1.77
CA ASP A 43 9.01 -4.25 -1.19
C ASP A 43 9.04 -5.09 0.10
N VAL A 44 8.20 -6.13 0.17
CA VAL A 44 8.20 -7.12 1.27
C VAL A 44 9.35 -8.10 1.05
N GLN A 45 10.58 -7.61 1.18
CA GLN A 45 11.83 -8.33 0.92
C GLN A 45 12.59 -8.61 2.22
N ASN A 46 13.37 -9.70 2.23
CA ASN A 46 14.22 -10.07 3.37
C ASN A 46 15.13 -8.93 3.84
N CYS A 47 15.63 -8.10 2.91
CA CYS A 47 16.47 -6.94 3.24
C CYS A 47 15.80 -5.96 4.23
N PHE A 48 14.48 -5.78 4.13
CA PHE A 48 13.68 -4.92 5.00
C PHE A 48 13.10 -5.65 6.23
N ILE A 49 13.03 -6.98 6.19
CA ILE A 49 12.55 -7.78 7.33
C ILE A 49 13.68 -8.06 8.31
N ASN A 50 14.70 -8.82 7.88
CA ASN A 50 15.78 -9.29 8.76
C ASN A 50 17.20 -8.99 8.25
N GLY A 51 17.33 -8.32 7.09
CA GLY A 51 18.61 -7.97 6.49
C GLY A 51 19.22 -6.66 7.00
N ASN A 52 20.06 -6.05 6.14
CA ASN A 52 20.80 -4.82 6.45
C ASN A 52 19.89 -3.58 6.60
N LEU A 53 18.73 -3.59 5.95
CA LEU A 53 17.74 -2.51 6.00
C LEU A 53 16.53 -2.90 6.87
N SER A 54 16.71 -3.85 7.80
CA SER A 54 15.64 -4.31 8.67
C SER A 54 14.95 -3.13 9.36
N LEU A 55 13.62 -3.08 9.25
CA LEU A 55 12.81 -2.02 9.86
C LEU A 55 12.99 -1.96 11.39
N SER A 56 13.37 -3.09 12.01
CA SER A 56 13.69 -3.16 13.44
C SER A 56 14.91 -2.32 13.83
N LYS A 57 15.85 -2.14 12.89
CA LYS A 57 17.07 -1.32 13.04
C LYS A 57 16.88 0.11 12.55
N SER A 58 15.74 0.41 11.94
CA SER A 58 15.39 1.75 11.47
C SER A 58 14.85 2.61 12.62
N SER A 59 14.64 3.90 12.36
CA SER A 59 13.97 4.80 13.31
C SER A 59 12.55 4.39 13.66
N ALA A 60 11.89 3.57 12.83
CA ALA A 60 10.55 3.07 13.09
C ALA A 60 10.54 1.96 14.15
N GLY A 61 11.61 1.17 14.27
CA GLY A 61 11.72 0.08 15.25
C GLY A 61 10.66 -1.03 15.09
N GLN A 62 10.06 -1.18 13.91
CA GLN A 62 8.98 -2.12 13.65
C GLN A 62 9.52 -3.45 13.10
N ASP A 63 8.82 -4.55 13.38
CA ASP A 63 9.11 -5.83 12.74
C ASP A 63 8.41 -5.92 11.38
N GLY A 64 9.21 -5.91 10.31
CA GLY A 64 8.70 -6.05 8.94
C GLY A 64 8.01 -7.38 8.67
N ALA A 65 8.23 -8.43 9.49
CA ALA A 65 7.58 -9.72 9.31
C ALA A 65 6.07 -9.69 9.66
N GLU A 66 5.62 -8.73 10.48
CA GLU A 66 4.23 -8.65 10.95
C GLU A 66 3.22 -8.44 9.80
N VAL A 67 3.67 -7.87 8.68
CA VAL A 67 2.82 -7.62 7.51
C VAL A 67 2.51 -8.90 6.72
N ILE A 68 3.35 -9.93 6.82
CA ILE A 68 3.24 -11.17 6.05
C ILE A 68 1.91 -11.91 6.29
N PRO A 69 1.52 -12.23 7.55
CA PRO A 69 0.25 -12.91 7.79
C PRO A 69 -0.97 -12.08 7.35
N ILE A 70 -0.88 -10.74 7.43
CA ILE A 70 -1.94 -9.83 7.00
C ILE A 70 -2.11 -9.90 5.48
N ILE A 71 -1.00 -9.78 4.72
CA ILE A 71 -1.02 -9.89 3.26
C ILE A 71 -1.58 -11.25 2.82
N ASN A 72 -1.11 -12.34 3.43
CA ASN A 72 -1.60 -13.68 3.12
C ASN A 72 -3.11 -13.78 3.37
N ASN A 73 -3.60 -13.24 4.50
CA ASN A 73 -5.03 -13.20 4.79
C ASN A 73 -5.82 -12.39 3.75
N LEU A 74 -5.32 -11.24 3.31
CA LEU A 74 -5.98 -10.42 2.28
C LEU A 74 -6.08 -11.17 0.95
N ILE A 75 -4.99 -11.83 0.52
CA ILE A 75 -4.97 -12.65 -0.70
C ILE A 75 -6.01 -13.78 -0.62
N HIS A 76 -6.22 -14.38 0.56
CA HIS A 76 -7.16 -15.49 0.73
C HIS A 76 -8.62 -15.06 0.91
N THR A 77 -8.87 -13.87 1.45
CA THR A 77 -10.22 -13.43 1.86
C THR A 77 -10.88 -12.49 0.88
N ILE A 78 -10.11 -11.81 0.02
CA ILE A 78 -10.62 -10.81 -0.91
C ILE A 78 -10.34 -11.28 -2.34
N PRO A 79 -11.34 -11.31 -3.24
CA PRO A 79 -11.15 -11.69 -4.63
C PRO A 79 -10.57 -10.51 -5.43
N PHE A 80 -9.27 -10.27 -5.32
CA PHE A 80 -8.57 -9.31 -6.18
C PHE A 80 -8.48 -9.84 -7.61
N ASP A 81 -8.72 -8.98 -8.58
CA ASP A 81 -8.57 -9.28 -10.01
C ASP A 81 -7.08 -9.33 -10.40
N VAL A 82 -6.23 -8.56 -9.71
CA VAL A 82 -4.79 -8.48 -9.96
C VAL A 82 -4.03 -8.39 -8.64
N ILE A 83 -2.95 -9.17 -8.50
CA ILE A 83 -1.99 -9.06 -7.40
C ILE A 83 -0.62 -8.77 -8.01
N VAL A 84 0.01 -7.67 -7.58
CA VAL A 84 1.32 -7.22 -8.06
C VAL A 84 2.29 -7.18 -6.90
N TYR A 85 3.49 -7.70 -7.12
CA TYR A 85 4.60 -7.60 -6.18
C TYR A 85 5.66 -6.67 -6.77
N THR A 86 6.13 -5.71 -6.00
CA THR A 86 7.30 -4.91 -6.37
C THR A 86 8.56 -5.51 -5.76
N HIS A 87 9.69 -5.15 -6.35
CA HIS A 87 10.99 -5.56 -5.85
C HIS A 87 11.95 -4.41 -5.99
N ASP A 88 12.49 -3.94 -4.87
CA ASP A 88 13.60 -3.01 -4.87
C ASP A 88 14.86 -3.76 -5.34
N TRP A 89 15.17 -3.65 -6.63
CA TRP A 89 16.28 -4.34 -7.28
C TRP A 89 17.37 -3.35 -7.66
N HIS A 90 18.54 -3.50 -7.04
CA HIS A 90 19.67 -2.62 -7.27
C HIS A 90 20.88 -3.37 -7.83
N PRO A 91 21.55 -2.85 -8.88
CA PRO A 91 22.87 -3.34 -9.26
C PRO A 91 23.89 -3.03 -8.16
N TRP A 92 25.00 -3.78 -8.13
CA TRP A 92 26.04 -3.62 -7.11
C TRP A 92 26.60 -2.17 -7.04
N ASN A 93 26.60 -1.46 -8.16
CA ASN A 93 27.09 -0.09 -8.27
C ASN A 93 25.98 0.97 -8.20
N HIS A 94 24.79 0.65 -7.67
CA HIS A 94 23.64 1.56 -7.66
C HIS A 94 23.95 2.93 -7.03
N ILE A 95 23.35 3.99 -7.57
CA ILE A 95 23.65 5.39 -7.20
C ILE A 95 23.14 5.78 -5.80
N SER A 96 22.14 5.07 -5.27
CA SER A 96 21.61 5.34 -3.92
C SER A 96 22.52 4.83 -2.81
N PHE A 97 23.50 3.96 -3.10
CA PHE A 97 24.41 3.43 -2.10
C PHE A 97 25.52 4.43 -1.81
N PHE A 98 25.65 4.82 -0.54
CA PHE A 98 26.66 5.79 -0.11
C PHE A 98 28.07 5.25 -0.37
N GLU A 99 28.27 3.94 -0.24
CA GLU A 99 29.51 3.23 -0.53
C GLU A 99 29.95 3.42 -1.99
N ASN A 100 29.00 3.61 -2.91
CA ASN A 100 29.25 3.79 -4.34
C ASN A 100 29.52 5.25 -4.75
N LEU A 101 29.56 6.20 -3.79
CA LEU A 101 29.80 7.62 -4.06
C LEU A 101 31.12 7.84 -4.82
N HIS A 102 32.16 7.06 -4.49
CA HIS A 102 33.48 7.20 -5.08
C HIS A 102 33.48 6.95 -6.61
N PHE A 103 32.61 6.08 -7.13
CA PHE A 103 32.48 5.85 -8.58
C PHE A 103 31.99 7.06 -9.36
N ARG A 104 31.35 8.03 -8.68
CA ARG A 104 30.64 9.15 -9.32
C ARG A 104 31.00 10.52 -8.78
N ARG A 105 32.03 10.63 -7.94
CA ARG A 105 32.44 11.89 -7.30
C ARG A 105 32.69 13.02 -8.31
N GLN A 106 33.28 12.69 -9.46
CA GLN A 106 33.52 13.65 -10.55
C GLN A 106 32.26 14.19 -11.23
N TYR A 107 31.11 13.51 -11.07
CA TYR A 107 29.83 13.93 -11.65
C TYR A 107 28.97 14.73 -10.67
N LEU A 108 29.46 15.01 -9.46
CA LEU A 108 28.75 15.86 -8.51
C LEU A 108 28.75 17.31 -8.98
N ALA A 109 27.58 17.94 -8.98
CA ALA A 109 27.39 19.34 -9.28
C ALA A 109 27.66 20.18 -8.01
N GLY A 110 28.87 20.73 -7.89
CA GLY A 110 29.27 21.66 -6.82
C GLY A 110 29.85 21.03 -5.56
N ASP A 111 29.68 19.71 -5.37
CA ASP A 111 30.05 19.02 -4.12
C ASP A 111 31.35 18.19 -4.20
N GLN A 112 32.17 18.38 -5.23
CA GLN A 112 33.31 17.49 -5.54
C GLN A 112 34.35 17.44 -4.41
N ASN A 113 34.65 18.61 -3.84
CA ASN A 113 35.70 18.78 -2.83
C ASN A 113 35.18 18.72 -1.39
N ARG A 114 33.87 18.52 -1.17
CA ARG A 114 33.32 18.40 0.18
C ARG A 114 33.35 16.95 0.67
N THR A 115 33.50 16.81 1.98
CA THR A 115 33.24 15.54 2.68
C THR A 115 31.73 15.35 2.77
N ILE A 116 31.19 14.46 1.93
CA ILE A 116 29.78 14.09 1.90
C ILE A 116 29.55 13.03 2.98
N LYS A 117 28.49 13.19 3.75
CA LYS A 117 28.04 12.25 4.79
C LYS A 117 26.78 11.52 4.34
N MET A 118 26.48 10.41 5.02
CA MET A 118 25.22 9.68 4.83
C MET A 118 24.04 10.62 5.09
N PHE A 119 23.01 10.55 4.24
CA PHE A 119 21.82 11.42 4.22
C PHE A 119 22.04 12.86 3.73
N ASP A 120 23.24 13.25 3.33
CA ASP A 120 23.43 14.54 2.65
C ASP A 120 22.73 14.54 1.28
N LYS A 121 22.10 15.66 0.94
CA LYS A 121 21.63 15.89 -0.44
C LYS A 121 22.83 16.17 -1.34
N VAL A 122 22.92 15.43 -2.43
CA VAL A 122 23.89 15.66 -3.51
C VAL A 122 23.16 15.82 -4.83
N THR A 123 23.74 16.59 -5.74
CA THR A 123 23.22 16.74 -7.10
C THR A 123 24.26 16.20 -8.08
N TYR A 124 23.82 15.45 -9.08
CA TYR A 124 24.66 14.98 -10.17
C TYR A 124 24.37 15.81 -11.43
N PHE A 125 25.36 16.01 -12.28
CA PHE A 125 25.12 16.57 -13.61
C PHE A 125 24.19 15.65 -14.43
N GLY A 126 23.36 16.24 -15.30
CA GLY A 126 22.35 15.56 -16.14
C GLY A 126 22.89 14.40 -17.00
N PRO A 127 22.02 13.64 -17.67
CA PRO A 127 22.15 12.19 -17.75
C PRO A 127 23.39 11.70 -18.49
N LYS A 128 23.96 10.61 -17.97
CA LYS A 128 24.57 9.56 -18.80
C LYS A 128 23.55 8.45 -18.96
#